data_AF-A0A3G3K137-F1
#
_entry.id   AF-A0A3G3K137-F1
#
_cell.length_a   1.000
_cell.length_b   1.000
_cell.length_c   1.000
_cell.angle_alpha   90.00
_cell.angle_beta   90.00
_cell.angle_gamma   90.00
#
_symmetry.space_group_name_H-M   'P 1'
#
loop_
_entity.id
_entity.type
_entity.pdbx_description
1 polymer ?
#
loop_
_entity_poly.entity_id
_entity_poly.type
_entity_poly.pdbx_seq_one_letter_code
_entity_poly.pdbx_strand_id
1 'polypeptide(L)'
;MDMSMEPTVRTLMDWLQSQTNHSIMIQKKEDDDLDEVRLQLHEVGYRPDHRSIDGYTEGTALVLHGKGTIVTDLEEAPLPGDSYVIPIAGLTISKASEDGVILRNERAHYALSPDASDRH
;
A
#
# COMPACT_ATOMS: atom_id res chain seq x y z
N MET A 1 10.35 -20.21 17.61
CA MET A 1 9.70 -20.02 16.29
C MET A 1 8.71 -18.88 16.49
N ASP A 2 8.76 -17.73 15.84
CA ASP A 2 9.38 -17.30 14.59
C ASP A 2 9.79 -15.81 14.72
N MET A 3 10.84 -15.40 14.02
CA MET A 3 11.44 -14.06 14.12
C MET A 3 10.52 -12.99 13.51
N SER A 4 9.88 -12.20 14.39
CA SER A 4 9.70 -10.75 14.27
C SER A 4 9.11 -10.16 12.97
N MET A 5 8.09 -10.78 12.37
CA MET A 5 7.27 -10.05 11.39
C MET A 5 6.43 -9.00 12.13
N GLU A 6 6.62 -7.72 11.81
CA GLU A 6 5.94 -6.61 12.48
C GLU A 6 4.42 -6.81 12.42
N PRO A 7 3.69 -6.58 13.53
CA PRO A 7 2.23 -6.79 13.55
C PRO A 7 1.52 -5.95 12.49
N THR A 8 2.04 -4.76 12.20
CA THR A 8 1.58 -3.89 11.11
C THR A 8 1.63 -4.60 9.74
N VAL A 9 2.79 -5.17 9.40
CA VAL A 9 2.98 -5.88 8.12
C VAL A 9 1.99 -7.03 8.03
N ARG A 10 1.83 -7.82 9.09
CA ARG A 10 0.92 -8.98 9.12
C ARG A 10 -0.52 -8.56 8.88
N THR A 11 -1.02 -7.57 9.61
CA THR A 11 -2.41 -7.11 9.47
C THR A 11 -2.67 -6.50 8.09
N LEU A 12 -1.74 -5.69 7.58
CA LEU A 12 -1.90 -5.10 6.26
C LEU A 12 -1.85 -6.15 5.15
N MET A 13 -0.92 -7.09 5.24
CA MET A 13 -0.80 -8.20 4.30
C MET A 13 -2.07 -9.08 4.30
N ASP A 14 -2.61 -9.40 5.47
CA ASP A 14 -3.85 -10.18 5.60
C ASP A 14 -5.05 -9.46 4.94
N TRP A 15 -5.20 -8.15 5.19
CA TRP A 15 -6.25 -7.35 4.55
C TRP A 15 -6.08 -7.29 3.03
N LEU A 16 -4.87 -7.00 2.53
CA LEU A 16 -4.58 -6.97 1.10
C LEU A 16 -4.83 -8.33 0.45
N GLN A 17 -4.43 -9.41 1.09
CA GLN A 17 -4.71 -10.77 0.61
C GLN A 17 -6.22 -11.01 0.50
N SER A 18 -7.02 -10.53 1.45
CA SER A 18 -8.48 -10.58 1.37
C SER A 18 -9.06 -9.75 0.22
N GLN A 19 -8.34 -8.74 -0.29
CA GLN A 19 -8.73 -7.93 -1.46
C GLN A 19 -8.10 -8.44 -2.76
N THR A 20 -7.48 -9.63 -2.77
CA THR A 20 -6.90 -10.21 -3.98
C THR A 20 -8.00 -10.50 -5.01
N ASN A 21 -7.77 -10.16 -6.27
CA ASN A 21 -8.71 -10.12 -7.39
C ASN A 21 -9.76 -9.00 -7.32
N HIS A 22 -9.66 -8.09 -6.36
CA HIS A 22 -10.52 -6.91 -6.26
C HIS A 22 -9.74 -5.64 -6.57
N SER A 23 -10.46 -4.60 -6.96
CA SER A 23 -9.90 -3.25 -7.10
C SER A 23 -9.78 -2.61 -5.73
N ILE A 24 -8.61 -2.03 -5.46
CA ILE A 24 -8.34 -1.27 -4.24
C ILE A 24 -7.92 0.15 -4.60
N MET A 25 -8.24 1.07 -3.70
CA MET A 25 -7.78 2.44 -3.74
C MET A 25 -6.79 2.67 -2.61
N ILE A 26 -5.66 3.28 -2.93
CA ILE A 26 -4.61 3.62 -1.99
C ILE A 26 -4.37 5.12 -2.10
N GLN A 27 -4.63 5.86 -1.03
CA GLN A 27 -4.38 7.29 -0.96
C GLN A 27 -3.16 7.51 -0.08
N LYS A 28 -2.14 8.16 -0.62
CA LYS A 28 -0.93 8.55 0.09
C LYS A 28 -0.91 10.07 0.19
N LYS A 29 -0.88 10.58 1.42
CA LYS A 29 -0.80 12.02 1.71
C LYS A 29 0.50 12.36 2.43
N GLU A 30 1.31 13.24 1.84
CA GLU A 30 2.55 13.77 2.43
C GLU A 30 2.48 15.31 2.45
N ASP A 31 2.38 15.92 3.64
CA ASP A 31 2.16 17.37 3.81
C ASP A 31 0.98 17.89 2.95
N ASP A 32 1.28 18.48 1.78
CA ASP A 32 0.33 19.08 0.82
C ASP A 32 0.14 18.22 -0.45
N ASP A 33 0.91 17.15 -0.61
CA ASP A 33 0.87 16.26 -1.76
C ASP A 33 -0.06 15.07 -1.49
N LEU A 34 -0.98 14.80 -2.43
CA LEU A 34 -1.93 13.70 -2.38
C LEU A 34 -1.80 12.86 -3.65
N ASP A 35 -1.26 11.66 -3.48
CA ASP A 35 -1.26 10.62 -4.52
C ASP A 35 -2.44 9.68 -4.29
N GLU A 36 -3.22 9.42 -5.33
CA GLU A 36 -4.26 8.39 -5.36
C GLU A 36 -3.86 7.28 -6.33
N VAL A 37 -3.79 6.05 -5.85
CA VAL A 37 -3.47 4.88 -6.67
C VAL A 37 -4.69 3.98 -6.71
N ARG A 38 -5.13 3.66 -7.93
CA ARG A 38 -6.20 2.69 -8.19
C ARG A 38 -5.57 1.47 -8.83
N LEU A 39 -5.65 0.34 -8.15
CA LEU A 39 -4.98 -0.90 -8.54
C LEU A 39 -5.99 -2.05 -8.47
N GLN A 40 -6.09 -2.82 -9.55
CA GLN A 40 -6.69 -4.14 -9.50
C GLN A 40 -5.65 -5.11 -8.91
N LEU A 41 -5.82 -5.49 -7.65
CA LEU A 41 -4.84 -6.30 -6.94
C LEU A 41 -4.91 -7.76 -7.42
N HIS A 42 -3.82 -8.28 -7.96
CA HIS A 42 -3.71 -9.69 -8.38
C HIS A 42 -2.87 -10.53 -7.44
N GLU A 43 -1.78 -9.98 -6.90
CA GLU A 43 -0.89 -10.69 -5.99
C GLU A 43 -0.25 -9.70 -5.01
N VAL A 44 -0.03 -10.16 -3.77
CA VAL A 44 0.65 -9.39 -2.72
C VAL A 44 1.97 -10.08 -2.39
N GLY A 45 3.07 -9.42 -2.71
CA GLY A 45 4.43 -9.81 -2.34
C GLY A 45 4.90 -9.11 -1.06
N TYR A 46 5.75 -9.79 -0.30
CA TYR A 46 6.44 -9.22 0.86
C TYR A 46 7.94 -9.10 0.58
N ARG A 47 8.50 -7.91 0.84
CA ARG A 47 9.92 -7.58 0.68
C ARG A 47 10.49 -7.14 2.03
N PRO A 48 11.14 -8.05 2.78
CA PRO A 48 11.74 -7.70 4.08
C PRO A 48 13.01 -6.84 3.98
N ASP A 49 13.62 -6.76 2.80
CA ASP A 49 14.86 -6.02 2.52
C ASP A 49 14.65 -5.05 1.34
N HIS A 50 13.62 -4.22 1.43
CA HIS A 50 13.42 -3.14 0.48
C HIS A 50 14.43 -2.03 0.77
N ARG A 51 15.19 -1.66 -0.25
CA ARG A 51 16.15 -0.56 -0.22
C ARG A 51 15.77 0.43 -1.31
N SER A 52 15.17 1.56 -0.92
CA SER A 52 14.94 2.66 -1.85
C SER A 52 16.27 3.16 -2.40
N ILE A 53 16.25 3.61 -3.66
CA ILE A 53 17.45 4.06 -4.40
C ILE A 53 18.14 5.22 -3.66
N ASP A 54 17.38 6.06 -2.98
CA ASP A 54 17.88 7.18 -2.19
C ASP A 54 18.29 6.79 -0.75
N GLY A 55 18.21 5.51 -0.38
CA GLY A 55 18.57 5.02 0.96
C GLY A 55 17.65 5.48 2.10
N TYR A 56 16.58 6.22 1.80
CA TYR A 56 15.65 6.76 2.79
C TYR A 56 14.62 5.74 3.30
N THR A 57 14.39 4.66 2.56
CA THR A 57 13.44 3.60 2.94
C THR A 57 14.18 2.28 2.87
N GLU A 58 14.82 1.94 3.98
CA GLU A 58 15.45 0.65 4.22
C GLU A 58 14.54 -0.14 5.16
N GLY A 59 14.13 -1.35 4.79
CA GLY A 59 13.37 -2.26 5.65
C GLY A 59 12.25 -3.01 4.94
N THR A 60 11.11 -3.17 5.61
CA THR A 60 9.99 -3.97 5.12
C THR A 60 9.11 -3.18 4.14
N ALA A 61 8.73 -3.80 3.04
CA ALA A 61 7.77 -3.26 2.07
C ALA A 61 6.84 -4.35 1.57
N LEU A 62 5.64 -3.95 1.15
CA LEU A 62 4.70 -4.80 0.43
C LEU A 62 4.68 -4.39 -1.03
N VAL A 63 4.66 -5.38 -1.91
CA VAL A 63 4.57 -5.20 -3.36
C VAL A 63 3.22 -5.68 -3.80
N LEU A 64 2.43 -4.79 -4.37
CA LEU A 64 1.11 -5.08 -4.88
C LEU A 64 1.23 -5.24 -6.38
N HIS A 65 1.07 -6.45 -6.88
CA HIS A 65 1.08 -6.73 -8.31
C HIS A 65 -0.31 -6.57 -8.87
N GLY A 66 -0.43 -5.81 -9.94
CA GLY A 66 -1.70 -5.60 -10.62
C GLY A 66 -1.72 -4.39 -11.54
N LYS A 67 -2.74 -4.35 -12.39
CA LYS A 67 -2.90 -3.21 -13.30
C LYS A 67 -3.55 -2.05 -12.56
N GLY A 68 -3.01 -0.86 -12.76
CA GLY A 68 -3.53 0.31 -12.09
C GLY A 68 -3.00 1.61 -12.66
N THR A 69 -3.56 2.68 -12.14
CA THR A 69 -3.18 4.06 -12.43
C THR A 69 -2.87 4.78 -11.13
N ILE A 70 -1.87 5.64 -11.18
CA ILE A 70 -1.54 6.61 -10.13
C ILE A 70 -1.97 7.99 -10.63
N VAL A 71 -2.71 8.68 -9.78
CA VAL A 71 -3.15 10.06 -9.96
C VAL A 71 -2.39 10.88 -8.94
N THR A 72 -1.52 11.75 -9.43
CA THR A 72 -0.78 12.73 -8.62
C THR A 72 -1.36 14.12 -8.88
N ASP A 73 -0.91 15.14 -8.14
CA ASP A 73 -1.31 16.54 -8.42
C ASP A 73 -0.90 16.99 -9.84
N LEU A 74 0.14 16.37 -10.40
CA LEU A 74 0.69 16.73 -11.70
C LEU A 74 -0.01 16.01 -12.87
N GLU A 75 -0.21 14.69 -12.74
CA GLU A 75 -0.70 13.84 -13.83
C GLU A 75 -1.29 12.51 -13.36
N GLU A 76 -2.16 11.94 -14.22
CA GLU A 76 -2.59 10.55 -14.14
C GLU A 76 -1.74 9.70 -15.09
N ALA A 77 -1.06 8.70 -14.54
CA ALA A 77 -0.18 7.81 -15.28
C ALA A 77 -0.42 6.34 -14.89
N PRO A 78 -0.18 5.37 -15.79
CA PRO A 78 -0.23 3.95 -15.44
C PRO A 78 0.90 3.58 -14.48
N LEU A 79 0.64 2.60 -13.60
CA LEU A 79 1.64 2.11 -12.67
C LEU A 79 2.84 1.48 -13.40
N PRO A 80 4.08 1.88 -13.07
CA PRO A 80 5.26 1.32 -13.71
C PRO A 80 5.41 -0.18 -13.37
N GLY A 81 5.43 -1.02 -14.41
CA GLY A 81 5.56 -2.46 -14.25
C GLY A 81 4.34 -3.15 -13.64
N ASP A 82 3.16 -2.53 -13.73
CA ASP A 82 1.90 -3.08 -13.20
C ASP A 82 2.07 -3.53 -11.74
N SER A 83 2.73 -2.70 -10.94
CA SER A 83 2.92 -2.96 -9.53
C SER A 83 3.08 -1.68 -8.74
N TYR A 84 2.68 -1.72 -7.47
CA TYR A 84 2.84 -0.62 -6.53
C TYR A 84 3.53 -1.11 -5.26
N VAL A 85 4.50 -0.34 -4.77
CA VAL A 85 5.28 -0.72 -3.58
C VAL A 85 4.90 0.20 -2.42
N ILE A 86 4.48 -0.41 -1.31
CA ILE A 86 4.17 0.30 -0.07
C ILE A 86 5.28 0.01 0.93
N PRO A 87 6.15 0.99 1.26
CA PRO A 87 7.11 0.84 2.33
C PRO A 87 6.38 0.79 3.67
N ILE A 88 6.57 -0.28 4.44
CA ILE A 88 5.92 -0.49 5.74
C ILE A 88 6.82 -0.12 6.92
N ALA A 89 8.13 -0.10 6.70
CA ALA A 89 9.10 0.30 7.71
C ALA A 89 8.72 1.64 8.36
N GLY A 90 8.50 1.63 9.67
CA GLY A 90 8.11 2.82 10.45
C GLY A 90 6.64 3.25 10.32
N LEU A 91 5.82 2.57 9.51
CA LEU A 91 4.37 2.81 9.50
C LEU A 91 3.70 2.15 10.70
N THR A 92 2.76 2.88 11.29
CA THR A 92 1.89 2.37 12.35
C THR A 92 0.45 2.33 11.86
N ILE A 93 -0.23 1.20 12.10
CA ILE A 93 -1.68 1.08 11.84
C ILE A 93 -2.43 1.99 12.80
N SER A 94 -3.14 2.97 12.24
CA SER A 94 -4.08 3.80 12.99
C SER A 94 -5.47 3.17 13.06
N LYS A 95 -5.88 2.49 11.99
CA LYS A 95 -7.16 1.77 11.90
C LYS A 95 -7.02 0.61 10.92
N ALA A 96 -7.56 -0.55 11.25
CA ALA A 96 -7.69 -1.66 10.31
C ALA A 96 -9.07 -2.28 10.48
N SER A 97 -9.82 -2.40 9.39
CA SER A 97 -11.18 -2.93 9.35
C SER A 97 -11.47 -3.51 7.96
N GLU A 98 -12.61 -4.17 7.81
CA GLU A 98 -13.08 -4.66 6.50
C GLU A 98 -13.24 -3.54 5.46
N ASP A 99 -13.69 -2.35 5.90
CA ASP A 99 -13.84 -1.18 5.03
C ASP A 99 -12.50 -0.53 4.61
N GLY A 100 -11.38 -0.92 5.22
CA GLY A 100 -10.07 -0.35 4.88
C GLY A 100 -9.06 -0.32 6.01
N VAL A 101 -7.83 0.07 5.66
CA VAL A 101 -6.69 0.18 6.55
C VAL A 101 -6.07 1.57 6.44
N ILE A 102 -5.82 2.20 7.59
CA ILE A 102 -5.15 3.51 7.69
C ILE A 102 -3.81 3.30 8.38
N LEU A 103 -2.73 3.67 7.69
CA LEU A 103 -1.37 3.66 8.18
C LEU A 103 -0.84 5.09 8.22
N ARG A 104 0.06 5.39 9.16
CA ARG A 104 0.76 6.68 9.20
C ARG A 104 2.16 6.51 9.76
N ASN A 105 3.05 7.40 9.36
CA ASN A 105 4.31 7.66 10.05
C ASN A 105 4.44 9.18 10.31
N GLU A 106 5.64 9.62 10.62
CA GLU A 106 5.95 11.03 10.90
C GLU A 106 5.75 11.96 9.69
N ARG A 107 5.69 11.43 8.46
CA ARG A 107 5.74 12.20 7.21
C ARG A 107 4.55 11.95 6.28
N ALA A 108 4.05 10.72 6.25
CA ALA A 108 3.11 10.20 5.28
C ALA A 108 1.92 9.50 5.96
N HIS A 109 0.75 9.66 5.35
CA HIS A 109 -0.49 8.99 5.74
C HIS A 109 -0.98 8.15 4.56
N TYR A 110 -1.23 6.87 4.79
CA TYR A 110 -1.77 5.95 3.79
C TYR A 110 -3.18 5.54 4.21
N ALA A 111 -4.14 5.67 3.32
CA ALA A 111 -5.48 5.13 3.48
C ALA A 111 -5.74 4.14 2.34
N LEU A 112 -5.95 2.87 2.70
CA LEU A 112 -6.32 1.82 1.78
C LEU A 112 -7.79 1.47 2.00
N SER A 113 -8.55 1.42 0.92
CA SER A 113 -9.96 1.01 0.93
C SER A 113 -10.26 0.12 -0.27
N PRO A 114 -11.25 -0.78 -0.17
CA PRO A 114 -11.75 -1.46 -1.34
C PRO A 114 -12.38 -0.43 -2.27
N ASP A 115 -12.18 -0.58 -3.58
CA ASP A 115 -12.86 0.26 -4.55
C ASP A 115 -14.35 -0.12 -4.56
N ALA A 116 -15.21 0.85 -4.23
CA ALA A 116 -16.64 0.61 -4.09
C ALA A 116 -17.33 0.20 -5.40
N SER A 117 -16.65 0.29 -6.56
CA SER A 117 -17.20 -0.11 -7.85
C SER A 117 -17.30 -1.63 -8.02
N ASP A 118 -16.65 -2.42 -7.17
CA ASP A 118 -16.64 -3.89 -7.23
C ASP A 118 -17.68 -4.57 -6.30
N ARG A 119 -18.32 -3.81 -5.40
CA ARG A 119 -19.44 -4.32 -4.57
C ARG A 119 -20.73 -4.36 -5.41
N HIS A 120 -20.87 -5.42 -6.19
CA HIS A 120 -22.11 -5.80 -6.88
C HIS A 120 -23.06 -6.58 -5.95
#